data_AF-A0A7R9JCJ1-F1
#
_entry.id   AF-A0A7R9JCJ1-F1
#
_cell.length_a   1.000
_cell.length_b   1.000
_cell.length_c   1.000
_cell.angle_alpha   90.00
_cell.angle_beta   90.00
_cell.angle_gamma   90.00
#
_symmetry.space_group_name_H-M   'P 1'
#
loop_
_entity.id
_entity.type
_entity.pdbx_description
1 polymer ?
#
loop_
_entity_poly.entity_id
_entity_poly.type
_entity_poly.pdbx_seq_one_letter_code
_entity_poly.pdbx_strand_id
1 'polypeptide(L)'
;MHEMGRYDIPAMIDLVLRVTQLARLFVVAHSTGATSTYIMASIRSEYISKMILLVAIAPVGPAPHLDTTAKDEAGRLGKKMLVS
;
A
#
# COMPACT_ATOMS: atom_id res chain seq x y z
N MET A 1 0.05 0.59 6.59
CA MET A 1 -0.91 0.71 5.46
C MET A 1 -2.18 1.44 5.86
N HIS A 2 -2.79 1.16 7.03
CA HIS A 2 -3.99 1.90 7.45
C HIS A 2 -3.72 3.40 7.64
N GLU A 3 -2.67 3.76 8.37
CA GLU A 3 -2.24 5.15 8.56
C GLU A 3 -1.95 5.84 7.21
N MET A 4 -1.16 5.18 6.35
CA MET A 4 -0.86 5.66 5.00
C MET A 4 -2.12 5.90 4.16
N GLY A 5 -3.08 4.97 4.19
CA GLY A 5 -4.33 5.14 3.46
C GLY A 5 -5.23 6.24 4.04
N ARG A 6 -5.12 6.49 5.35
CA ARG A 6 -5.94 7.49 6.05
C ARG A 6 -5.41 8.91 5.93
N TYR A 7 -4.09 9.09 5.93
CA TYR A 7 -3.44 10.40 6.02
C TYR A 7 -2.46 10.65 4.87
N ASP A 8 -1.46 9.78 4.69
CA ASP A 8 -0.35 10.04 3.78
C ASP A 8 -0.79 10.13 2.31
N ILE A 9 -1.51 9.11 1.81
CA ILE A 9 -1.95 9.04 0.41
C ILE A 9 -2.92 10.20 0.07
N PRO A 10 -3.94 10.51 0.90
CA PRO A 10 -4.78 11.70 0.71
C PRO A 10 -3.98 13.00 0.64
N ALA A 11 -3.06 13.23 1.58
CA ALA A 11 -2.25 14.45 1.62
C ALA A 11 -1.34 14.58 0.39
N MET A 12 -0.76 13.48 -0.09
CA MET A 12 0.03 13.46 -1.33
C MET A 12 -0.82 13.81 -2.56
N ILE A 13 -2.02 13.23 -2.68
CA ILE A 13 -2.94 13.54 -3.79
C ILE A 13 -3.29 15.03 -3.76
N ASP A 14 -3.70 15.56 -2.61
CA ASP A 14 -4.08 16.97 -2.48
C ASP A 14 -2.91 17.92 -2.76
N LEU A 15 -1.70 17.55 -2.32
CA LEU A 15 -0.49 18.32 -2.61
C LEU A 15 -0.25 18.39 -4.12
N VAL A 16 -0.30 17.24 -4.82
CA VAL A 16 -0.08 17.20 -6.27
C VAL A 16 -1.13 18.02 -7.01
N LEU A 17 -2.42 17.85 -6.69
CA LEU A 17 -3.49 18.62 -7.34
C LEU A 17 -3.34 20.12 -7.08
N ARG A 18 -2.99 20.52 -5.85
CA ARG A 18 -2.78 21.92 -5.49
C ARG A 18 -1.56 22.53 -6.17
N VAL A 19 -0.45 21.79 -6.29
CA VAL A 19 0.77 22.30 -6.94
C VAL A 19 0.60 22.37 -8.46
N THR A 20 -0.02 21.36 -9.06
CA THR A 20 -0.21 21.28 -10.51
C THR A 20 -1.43 22.04 -11.03
N GLN A 21 -2.33 22.46 -10.12
CA GLN A 21 -3.63 23.07 -10.44
C GLN A 21 -4.53 22.17 -11.30
N LEU A 22 -4.29 20.85 -11.28
CA LEU A 22 -5.13 19.86 -11.94
C LEU A 22 -6.27 19.44 -11.03
N ALA A 23 -7.41 19.06 -11.63
CA ALA A 23 -8.56 18.55 -10.90
C ALA A 23 -8.44 17.05 -10.56
N ARG A 24 -7.67 16.30 -11.35
CA ARG A 24 -7.49 14.85 -11.22
C ARG A 24 -6.11 14.40 -11.69
N LEU A 25 -5.67 13.22 -11.26
CA LEU A 25 -4.36 12.67 -11.63
C LEU A 25 -4.39 11.15 -11.90
N PHE A 26 -3.36 10.65 -12.59
CA PHE A 26 -3.09 9.22 -12.73
C PHE A 26 -2.28 8.73 -11.54
N VAL A 27 -2.73 7.68 -10.86
CA VAL A 27 -2.00 7.07 -9.75
C VAL A 27 -1.37 5.77 -10.23
N VAL A 28 -0.05 5.64 -10.09
CA VAL A 28 0.67 4.39 -10.29
C VAL A 28 1.25 3.97 -8.95
N ALA A 29 0.86 2.80 -8.47
CA ALA A 29 1.21 2.34 -7.13
C ALA A 29 1.73 0.89 -7.17
N HIS A 30 2.84 0.65 -6.48
CA HIS A 30 3.49 -0.66 -6.42
C HIS A 30 3.42 -1.24 -5.01
N SER A 31 3.22 -2.55 -4.89
CA SER A 31 3.28 -3.29 -3.62
C SER A 31 2.41 -2.66 -2.52
N THR A 32 3.03 -2.26 -1.41
CA THR A 32 2.37 -1.63 -0.26
C THR A 32 1.72 -0.29 -0.59
N GLY A 33 2.20 0.42 -1.61
CA GLY A 33 1.57 1.64 -2.13
C GLY A 33 0.23 1.37 -2.78
N ALA A 34 0.10 0.26 -3.53
CA ALA A 34 -1.17 -0.13 -4.13
C ALA A 34 -2.20 -0.47 -3.05
N THR A 35 -1.80 -1.25 -2.04
CA THR A 35 -2.68 -1.60 -0.92
C THR A 35 -3.09 -0.39 -0.10
N SER A 36 -2.17 0.53 0.17
CA SER A 36 -2.50 1.76 0.92
C SER A 36 -3.43 2.66 0.12
N THR A 37 -3.31 2.69 -1.21
CA THR A 37 -4.23 3.41 -2.11
C THR A 37 -5.62 2.74 -2.14
N TYR A 38 -5.70 1.41 -2.11
CA TYR A 38 -6.98 0.71 -1.98
C TYR A 38 -7.66 0.96 -0.63
N ILE A 39 -6.89 0.95 0.47
CA ILE A 39 -7.42 1.30 1.79
C ILE A 39 -7.94 2.74 1.76
N MET A 40 -7.18 3.68 1.22
CA MET A 40 -7.62 5.07 1.06
C MET A 40 -8.95 5.14 0.30
N ALA A 41 -9.07 4.46 -0.84
CA ALA A 41 -10.31 4.44 -1.62
C ALA A 41 -11.50 3.83 -0.85
N SER A 42 -11.28 2.88 0.07
CA SER A 42 -12.35 2.26 0.84
C SER A 42 -12.82 3.10 2.04
N ILE A 43 -11.93 3.87 2.68
CA ILE A 43 -12.27 4.71 3.85
C ILE A 43 -12.46 6.20 3.53
N ARG A 44 -12.06 6.65 2.33
CA ARG A 44 -12.13 8.04 1.83
C ARG A 44 -12.58 8.04 0.36
N SER A 45 -13.76 7.50 0.08
CA SER A 45 -14.28 7.32 -1.28
C SER A 45 -14.34 8.61 -2.11
N GLU A 46 -14.37 9.79 -1.48
CA GLU A 46 -14.32 11.08 -2.17
C GLU A 46 -13.03 11.28 -2.99
N TYR A 47 -11.94 10.59 -2.65
CA TYR A 47 -10.68 10.64 -3.41
C TYR A 47 -10.71 9.83 -4.70
N ILE A 48 -11.67 8.92 -4.88
CA ILE A 48 -11.86 8.21 -6.16
C ILE A 48 -12.15 9.22 -7.28
N SER A 49 -12.93 10.26 -6.99
CA SER A 49 -13.25 11.31 -7.98
C SER A 49 -12.04 12.16 -8.41
N LYS A 50 -10.98 12.17 -7.60
CA LYS A 50 -9.71 12.86 -7.83
C LYS A 50 -8.72 12.03 -8.67
N MET A 51 -9.03 10.77 -8.95
CA MET A 51 -8.19 9.88 -9.76
C MET A 51 -8.82 9.64 -11.13
N ILE A 52 -8.02 9.75 -12.19
CA ILE A 52 -8.44 9.35 -13.55
C ILE A 52 -8.36 7.83 -13.68
N LEU A 53 -7.26 7.26 -13.19
CA LEU A 53 -6.96 5.83 -13.23
C LEU A 53 -5.96 5.50 -12.11
N LEU A 54 -6.17 4.36 -11.46
CA LEU A 54 -5.19 3.72 -10.58
C LEU A 54 -4.60 2.50 -11.30
N VAL A 55 -3.28 2.50 -11.52
CA VAL A 55 -2.51 1.34 -11.97
C VAL A 55 -1.84 0.72 -10.75
N ALA A 56 -2.37 -0.42 -10.30
CA ALA A 56 -1.86 -1.17 -9.15
C ALA A 56 -0.95 -2.32 -9.62
N ILE A 57 0.32 -2.28 -9.23
CA ILE A 57 1.33 -3.28 -9.63
C ILE A 57 1.72 -4.11 -8.40
N ALA A 58 1.57 -5.43 -8.50
CA ALA A 58 1.89 -6.40 -7.44
C ALA A 58 1.33 -6.02 -6.04
N PRO A 59 0.01 -5.73 -5.90
CA PRO A 59 -0.56 -5.32 -4.62
C PRO A 59 -0.40 -6.42 -3.56
N VAL A 60 0.06 -6.03 -2.37
CA VAL A 60 0.22 -6.96 -1.22
C VAL A 60 -1.00 -6.82 -0.32
N GLY A 61 -1.94 -7.75 -0.38
CA GLY A 61 -3.09 -7.76 0.53
C GLY A 61 -2.67 -7.95 2.00
N PRO A 62 -3.52 -7.59 2.99
CA PRO A 62 -3.33 -8.05 4.35
C PRO A 62 -3.31 -9.57 4.31
N ALA A 63 -2.17 -10.16 4.61
CA ALA A 63 -1.95 -11.59 4.68
C ALA A 63 -2.91 -12.21 5.70
N PRO A 64 -3.98 -12.95 5.31
CA PRO A 64 -4.71 -13.70 6.31
C PRO A 64 -3.79 -14.83 6.80
N HIS A 65 -3.11 -15.50 5.87
CA HIS A 65 -2.10 -16.53 6.11
C HIS A 65 -1.03 -16.48 5.00
N LEU A 66 -0.16 -15.47 5.03
CA LEU A 66 1.11 -15.60 4.32
C LEU A 66 1.97 -16.59 5.10
N ASP A 67 1.93 -17.85 4.66
CA ASP A 67 3.03 -18.79 4.83
C ASP A 67 4.11 -18.39 3.84
N THR A 68 4.70 -17.21 4.07
CA THR A 68 5.84 -16.77 3.29
C THR A 68 7.03 -17.54 3.81
N THR A 69 7.77 -18.15 2.89
CA THR A 69 9.08 -18.78 3.04
C THR A 69 10.09 -18.01 3.93
N ALA A 70 9.86 -16.73 4.21
CA ALA A 70 10.59 -15.94 5.21
C ALA A 70 10.38 -16.43 6.67
N LYS A 71 9.21 -16.97 7.03
CA LYS A 71 9.00 -17.62 8.34
C LYS A 71 9.77 -18.93 8.46
N ASP A 72 9.86 -19.68 7.37
CA ASP A 72 10.60 -20.94 7.31
C ASP A 72 12.11 -20.74 7.41
N GLU A 73 12.67 -19.72 6.77
CA GLU A 73 14.11 -19.41 6.90
C GLU A 73 14.48 -18.91 8.30
N ALA A 74 13.67 -18.03 8.90
CA ALA A 74 13.84 -17.60 10.28
C ALA A 74 13.69 -18.77 11.28
N GLY A 75 12.74 -19.69 11.02
CA GLY A 75 12.57 -20.92 11.80
C GLY A 75 13.74 -21.91 11.65
N ARG A 76 14.32 -22.04 10.46
CA ARG A 76 15.53 -22.85 10.19
C ARG A 76 16.76 -22.31 10.90
N LEU A 77 16.96 -20.99 10.89
CA LEU A 77 18.07 -20.32 11.57
C LEU A 77 17.92 -20.39 13.10
N GLY A 78 16.72 -20.22 13.63
CA GLY A 78 16.43 -20.37 15.06
C GLY A 78 16.68 -21.78 15.60
N LYS A 79 16.34 -22.83 14.83
CA LYS A 79 16.65 -24.23 15.20
C LYS A 79 18.13 -24.58 15.08
N LYS A 80 18.88 -23.98 14.15
CA LYS A 80 20.33 -24.24 14.01
C LYS A 80 21.16 -23.66 15.16
N MET A 81 20.68 -22.59 15.81
CA MET A 81 21.38 -21.93 16.92
C MET A 81 21.12 -22.60 18.28
N LEU A 82 20.14 -23.49 18.39
CA LEU A 82 19.80 -24.23 19.61
C LEU A 82 20.40 -25.65 19.67
N VAL A 83 21.16 -26.07 18.65
CA VAL A 83 21.80 -27.40 18.56
C VAL A 83 23.30 -27.30 18.24
N SER A 84 23.97 -26.25 18.70
CA SER A 84 25.43 -26.14 18.71
C SER A 84 25.94 -25.46 19.96
#